data_AF-A0A7S0IBR5-F1
#
_entry.id   AF-A0A7S0IBR5-F1
#
_cell.length_a   1.000
_cell.length_b   1.000
_cell.length_c   1.000
_cell.angle_alpha   90.00
_cell.angle_beta   90.00
_cell.angle_gamma   90.00
#
_symmetry.space_group_name_H-M   'P 1'
#
loop_
_entity.id
_entity.type
_entity.pdbx_description
1 polymer ?
#
loop_
_entity_poly.entity_id
_entity_poly.type
_entity_poly.pdbx_seq_one_letter_code
_entity_poly.pdbx_strand_id
1 'polypeptide(L)'
;VKTRLVTERAAARVCDQTKARTWRVSNPSVINPVTNESVGYKLIPFTRGASQPVLLTGSECAVTKKGEFATKNLWVTPHDDSERFPAGEFTPQGAPGQGLPEWTESDRSLGGEGGGDVVLWHAFGVAHVPRPEDFPCMNVEHVGFSFKPDGFFKG
;
A
#
# COMPACT_ATOMS: atom_id res chain seq x y z
N VAL A 1 13.46 13.42 -1.98
CA VAL A 1 13.49 13.28 -3.46
C VAL A 1 12.24 12.53 -3.90
N LYS A 2 11.50 13.02 -4.91
CA LYS A 2 10.33 12.33 -5.48
C LYS A 2 10.84 11.28 -6.49
N THR A 3 10.36 10.04 -6.40
CA THR A 3 10.70 8.97 -7.35
C THR A 3 9.43 8.44 -7.96
N ARG A 4 9.33 8.50 -9.28
CA ARG A 4 8.19 7.95 -10.02
C ARG A 4 8.27 6.43 -10.05
N LEU A 5 7.14 5.76 -9.81
CA LEU A 5 6.99 4.31 -9.93
C LEU A 5 6.39 4.03 -11.30
N VAL A 6 7.06 3.21 -12.12
CA VAL A 6 6.71 3.00 -13.54
C VAL A 6 6.35 1.55 -13.87
N THR A 7 6.70 0.60 -12.99
CA THR A 7 6.34 -0.81 -13.11
C THR A 7 5.86 -1.36 -11.77
N GLU A 8 5.15 -2.49 -11.80
CA GLU A 8 4.63 -3.17 -10.60
C GLU A 8 5.74 -3.55 -9.62
N ARG A 9 6.87 -4.11 -10.07
CA ARG A 9 7.99 -4.48 -9.19
C ARG A 9 8.61 -3.26 -8.51
N ALA A 10 8.75 -2.16 -9.24
CA ALA A 10 9.23 -0.90 -8.67
C ALA A 10 8.24 -0.35 -7.62
N ALA A 11 6.97 -0.70 -7.73
CA ALA A 11 5.89 -0.22 -6.87
C ALA A 11 5.56 -1.12 -5.67
N ALA A 12 6.24 -2.25 -5.50
CA ALA A 12 6.23 -3.03 -4.26
C ALA A 12 7.15 -2.36 -3.20
N ARG A 13 6.57 -1.60 -2.26
CA ARG A 13 7.35 -0.74 -1.34
C ARG A 13 7.03 -1.01 0.14
N VAL A 14 8.06 -0.84 0.96
CA VAL A 14 7.93 -0.79 2.42
C VAL A 14 7.95 0.66 2.90
N CYS A 15 7.27 0.90 4.02
CA CYS A 15 7.39 2.10 4.83
C CYS A 15 8.86 2.35 5.24
N ASP A 16 9.24 3.60 5.42
CA ASP A 16 10.56 3.99 5.90
C ASP A 16 10.42 5.22 6.79
N GLN A 17 10.36 4.99 8.11
CA GLN A 17 10.16 6.03 9.12
C GLN A 17 11.35 6.99 9.20
N THR A 18 12.56 6.49 8.96
CA THR A 18 13.79 7.30 9.00
C THR A 18 13.82 8.38 7.92
N LYS A 19 13.04 8.19 6.84
CA LYS A 19 12.92 9.13 5.72
C LYS A 19 11.54 9.77 5.62
N ALA A 20 10.67 9.54 6.61
CA ALA A 20 9.26 9.94 6.57
C ALA A 20 8.59 9.61 5.23
N ARG A 21 8.82 8.37 4.73
CA ARG A 21 8.34 7.98 3.40
C ARG A 21 6.82 8.09 3.31
N THR A 22 6.38 8.75 2.25
CA THR A 22 4.97 8.86 1.85
C THR A 22 4.86 8.53 0.36
N TRP A 23 3.64 8.27 -0.10
CA TRP A 23 3.38 8.01 -1.51
C TRP A 23 2.37 9.01 -2.04
N ARG A 24 2.59 9.48 -3.27
CA ARG A 24 1.75 10.48 -3.90
C ARG A 24 1.11 9.88 -5.14
N VAL A 25 -0.22 9.93 -5.20
CA VAL A 25 -1.01 9.63 -6.39
C VAL A 25 -1.34 10.96 -7.03
N SER A 26 -0.95 11.14 -8.29
CA SER A 26 -1.11 12.42 -8.99
C SER A 26 -1.64 12.23 -10.39
N ASN A 27 -2.44 13.18 -10.85
CA ASN A 27 -2.88 13.26 -12.24
C ASN A 27 -1.94 14.20 -13.00
N PRO A 28 -1.03 13.68 -13.85
CA PRO A 28 -0.06 14.51 -14.56
C PRO A 28 -0.71 15.47 -15.57
N SER A 29 -1.91 15.17 -16.06
CA SER A 29 -2.64 15.97 -17.04
C SER A 29 -3.31 17.20 -16.45
N VAL A 30 -3.36 17.33 -15.12
CA VAL A 30 -4.01 18.46 -14.44
C VAL A 30 -2.98 19.18 -13.57
N ILE A 31 -2.60 20.39 -13.97
CA ILE A 31 -1.64 21.22 -13.25
C ILE A 31 -2.37 22.20 -12.34
N ASN A 32 -1.95 22.28 -11.09
CA ASN A 32 -2.41 23.31 -10.17
C ASN A 32 -1.79 24.66 -10.57
N PRO A 33 -2.60 25.71 -10.85
CA PRO A 33 -2.08 26.98 -11.35
C PRO A 33 -1.31 27.79 -10.30
N VAL A 34 -1.47 27.48 -9.00
CA VAL A 34 -0.78 28.18 -7.90
C VAL A 34 0.58 27.54 -7.63
N THR A 35 0.63 26.21 -7.53
CA THR A 35 1.88 25.50 -7.21
C THR A 35 2.71 25.15 -8.45
N ASN A 36 2.11 25.21 -9.65
CA ASN A 36 2.67 24.75 -10.90
C ASN A 36 3.12 23.27 -10.87
N GLU A 37 2.53 22.47 -9.99
CA GLU A 37 2.72 21.01 -9.91
C GLU A 37 1.42 20.29 -10.32
N SER A 38 1.54 19.05 -10.83
CA SER A 38 0.39 18.18 -11.08
C SER A 38 -0.43 17.98 -9.82
N VAL A 39 -1.77 18.05 -9.87
CA VAL A 39 -2.63 17.82 -8.70
C VAL A 39 -2.49 16.40 -8.17
N GLY A 40 -2.70 16.19 -6.87
CA GLY A 40 -2.63 14.85 -6.31
C GLY A 40 -3.03 14.75 -4.86
N TYR A 41 -3.05 13.50 -4.39
CA TYR A 41 -3.23 13.14 -2.99
C TYR A 41 -2.03 12.35 -2.50
N LYS A 42 -1.75 12.48 -1.21
CA LYS A 42 -0.63 11.86 -0.52
C LYS A 42 -1.14 10.85 0.50
N LEU A 43 -0.72 9.60 0.32
CA LEU A 43 -0.85 8.54 1.31
C LEU A 43 0.22 8.74 2.38
N ILE A 44 -0.25 8.97 3.61
CA ILE A 44 0.58 9.14 4.80
C ILE A 44 0.29 7.97 5.74
N PRO A 45 1.19 6.97 5.78
CA PRO A 45 0.93 5.72 6.50
C PRO A 45 0.99 5.89 8.03
N PHE A 46 1.78 6.84 8.54
CA PHE A 46 2.05 6.96 9.98
C PHE A 46 1.09 7.90 10.73
N THR A 47 -0.15 8.09 10.25
CA THR A 47 -1.08 9.04 10.88
C THR A 47 -1.94 8.46 11.99
N ARG A 48 -2.11 7.14 12.04
CA ARG A 48 -2.79 6.42 13.13
C ARG A 48 -2.07 5.11 13.43
N GLY A 49 -1.67 4.94 14.69
CA GLY A 49 -0.95 3.76 15.18
C GLY A 49 0.56 4.00 15.35
N ALA A 50 1.17 3.25 16.26
CA ALA A 50 2.57 3.43 16.65
C ALA A 50 3.57 2.88 15.61
N SER A 51 3.13 1.96 14.75
CA SER A 51 3.98 1.31 13.75
C SER A 51 3.20 0.92 12.50
N GLN A 52 3.92 0.57 11.44
CA GLN A 52 3.37 0.07 10.17
C GLN A 52 4.11 -1.22 9.79
N PRO A 53 4.01 -2.28 10.60
CA PRO A 53 4.75 -3.51 10.38
C PRO A 53 4.25 -4.19 9.11
N VAL A 54 5.17 -4.88 8.44
CA VAL A 54 4.85 -5.94 7.49
C VAL A 54 4.75 -7.27 8.24
N LEU A 55 4.39 -8.36 7.58
CA LEU A 55 4.45 -9.70 8.19
C LEU A 55 5.83 -9.96 8.80
N LEU A 56 5.81 -10.38 10.07
CA LEU A 56 7.02 -10.66 10.86
C LEU A 56 7.47 -12.11 10.75
N THR A 57 6.67 -12.96 10.10
CA THR A 57 6.98 -14.37 9.87
C THR A 57 8.03 -14.54 8.77
N GLY A 58 8.89 -15.56 8.89
CA GLY A 58 9.89 -15.86 7.85
C GLY A 58 9.25 -16.24 6.51
N SER A 59 10.01 -16.12 5.41
CA SER A 59 9.53 -16.39 4.04
C SER A 59 8.98 -17.81 3.86
N GLU A 60 9.53 -18.79 4.56
CA GLU A 60 9.11 -20.18 4.46
C GLU A 60 7.81 -20.50 5.21
N CYS A 61 7.33 -19.57 6.06
CA CYS A 61 6.12 -19.77 6.84
C CYS A 61 4.89 -19.81 5.95
N ALA A 62 3.96 -20.74 6.20
CA ALA A 62 2.69 -20.83 5.50
C ALA A 62 1.88 -19.53 5.56
N VAL A 63 1.96 -18.78 6.68
CA VAL A 63 1.33 -17.46 6.83
C VAL A 63 1.90 -16.49 5.80
N THR A 64 3.23 -16.44 5.67
CA THR A 64 3.89 -15.56 4.69
C THR A 64 3.52 -15.95 3.27
N LYS A 65 3.60 -17.24 2.91
CA LYS A 65 3.29 -17.75 1.56
C LYS A 65 1.85 -17.48 1.12
N LYS A 66 0.90 -17.43 2.07
CA LYS A 66 -0.51 -17.09 1.80
C LYS A 66 -0.81 -15.59 1.90
N GLY A 67 -0.03 -14.87 2.71
CA GLY A 67 -0.21 -13.45 3.01
C GLY A 67 0.86 -12.57 2.38
N GLU A 68 1.45 -12.96 1.25
CA GLU A 68 2.61 -12.27 0.67
C GLU A 68 2.33 -10.79 0.37
N PHE A 69 1.07 -10.42 0.08
CA PHE A 69 0.65 -9.02 -0.05
C PHE A 69 0.98 -8.16 1.19
N ALA A 70 1.04 -8.75 2.39
CA ALA A 70 1.36 -8.07 3.63
C ALA A 70 2.87 -8.06 3.96
N THR A 71 3.73 -8.56 3.06
CA THR A 71 5.20 -8.45 3.18
C THR A 71 5.74 -7.09 2.72
N LYS A 72 4.89 -6.27 2.08
CA LYS A 72 5.14 -4.88 1.68
C LYS A 72 4.00 -4.01 2.19
N ASN A 73 4.23 -2.72 2.37
CA ASN A 73 3.18 -1.79 2.78
C ASN A 73 2.43 -1.18 1.59
N LEU A 74 3.04 -1.17 0.41
CA LEU A 74 2.44 -0.64 -0.81
C LEU A 74 2.66 -1.61 -1.96
N TRP A 75 1.62 -1.78 -2.76
CA TRP A 75 1.67 -2.29 -4.12
C TRP A 75 0.89 -1.36 -5.03
N VAL A 76 1.29 -1.31 -6.29
CA VAL A 76 0.53 -0.63 -7.34
C VAL A 76 0.48 -1.56 -8.54
N THR A 77 -0.72 -1.78 -9.07
CA THR A 77 -0.97 -2.57 -10.28
C THR A 77 -1.70 -1.70 -11.30
N PRO A 78 -1.61 -1.99 -12.61
CA PRO A 78 -2.60 -1.51 -13.56
C PRO A 78 -3.99 -1.99 -13.15
N HIS A 79 -5.01 -1.21 -13.49
CA HIS A 79 -6.39 -1.63 -13.24
C HIS A 79 -6.79 -2.82 -14.12
N ASP A 80 -7.42 -3.82 -13.49
CA ASP A 80 -8.07 -4.97 -14.14
C ASP A 80 -9.30 -5.35 -13.30
N ASP A 81 -10.48 -5.45 -13.93
CA ASP A 81 -11.74 -5.72 -13.25
C ASP A 81 -11.76 -7.09 -12.52
N SER A 82 -10.90 -8.02 -12.93
CA SER A 82 -10.77 -9.35 -12.31
C SER A 82 -9.87 -9.34 -11.06
N GLU A 83 -8.97 -8.36 -10.92
CA GLU A 83 -7.97 -8.28 -9.85
C GLU A 83 -8.53 -7.62 -8.58
N ARG A 84 -9.33 -8.37 -7.83
CA ARG A 84 -10.11 -7.83 -6.69
C ARG A 84 -9.54 -8.13 -5.31
N PHE A 85 -8.90 -9.29 -5.14
CA PHE A 85 -8.49 -9.81 -3.82
C PHE A 85 -6.97 -10.02 -3.76
N PRO A 86 -6.25 -9.31 -2.87
CA PRO A 86 -4.78 -9.32 -2.85
C PRO A 86 -4.16 -10.67 -2.43
N ALA A 87 -4.97 -11.57 -1.86
CA ALA A 87 -4.59 -12.94 -1.47
C ALA A 87 -5.32 -14.01 -2.30
N GLY A 88 -5.89 -13.64 -3.46
CA GLY A 88 -6.71 -14.52 -4.30
C GLY A 88 -8.18 -14.59 -3.89
N GLU A 89 -9.03 -15.06 -4.82
CA GLU A 89 -10.50 -15.12 -4.66
C GLU A 89 -10.96 -16.14 -3.61
N PHE A 90 -10.24 -17.27 -3.49
CA PHE A 90 -10.59 -18.37 -2.57
C PHE A 90 -9.51 -18.57 -1.51
N THR A 91 -9.51 -17.72 -0.48
CA THR A 91 -8.46 -17.72 0.56
C THR A 91 -8.47 -18.95 1.48
N PRO A 92 -9.62 -19.44 2.00
CA PRO A 92 -9.63 -20.62 2.87
C PRO A 92 -9.11 -21.85 2.13
N GLN A 93 -8.06 -22.48 2.66
CA GLN A 93 -7.38 -23.62 2.03
C GLN A 93 -6.82 -23.37 0.61
N GLY A 94 -6.87 -22.14 0.09
CA GLY A 94 -6.28 -21.76 -1.18
C GLY A 94 -4.77 -22.00 -1.25
N ALA A 95 -4.28 -22.13 -2.47
CA ALA A 95 -2.85 -22.26 -2.75
C ALA A 95 -2.11 -20.95 -2.42
N PRO A 96 -0.85 -21.01 -1.97
CA PRO A 96 -0.03 -19.81 -1.79
C PRO A 96 0.27 -19.11 -3.12
N GLY A 97 0.74 -17.86 -3.04
CA GLY A 97 1.20 -17.08 -4.20
C GLY A 97 0.10 -16.39 -5.02
N GLN A 98 -1.18 -16.61 -4.71
CA GLN A 98 -2.30 -16.01 -5.44
C GLN A 98 -2.49 -14.52 -5.15
N GLY A 99 -3.07 -13.78 -6.10
CA GLY A 99 -3.40 -12.37 -5.94
C GLY A 99 -2.24 -11.46 -6.30
N LEU A 100 -1.90 -10.50 -5.41
CA LEU A 100 -0.85 -9.52 -5.70
C LEU A 100 0.52 -10.11 -6.10
N PRO A 101 1.03 -11.18 -5.46
CA PRO A 101 2.28 -11.79 -5.87
C PRO A 101 2.22 -12.26 -7.32
N GLU A 102 1.20 -13.07 -7.67
CA GLU A 102 0.93 -13.57 -9.02
C GLU A 102 0.78 -12.45 -10.06
N TRP A 103 -0.06 -11.44 -9.79
CA TRP A 103 -0.33 -10.35 -10.75
C TRP A 103 0.94 -9.55 -11.08
N THR A 104 1.78 -9.33 -10.07
CA THR A 104 2.99 -8.49 -10.22
C THR A 104 4.20 -9.23 -10.78
N GLU A 105 4.11 -10.56 -11.01
CA GLU A 105 5.16 -11.32 -11.69
C GLU A 105 5.44 -10.79 -13.10
N SER A 106 4.37 -10.33 -13.77
CA SER A 106 4.38 -9.77 -15.13
C SER A 106 5.05 -8.41 -15.25
N ASP A 107 5.34 -7.74 -14.12
CA ASP A 107 5.98 -6.42 -14.04
C ASP A 107 5.40 -5.38 -15.01
N ARG A 108 4.07 -5.32 -15.09
CA ARG A 108 3.33 -4.49 -16.04
C ARG A 108 3.66 -3.02 -15.83
N SER A 109 3.55 -2.24 -16.91
CA SER A 109 3.73 -0.79 -16.84
C SER A 109 2.57 -0.12 -16.10
N LEU A 110 2.88 0.79 -15.18
CA LEU A 110 1.92 1.62 -14.45
C LEU A 110 1.54 2.91 -15.20
N GLY A 111 1.78 2.95 -16.51
CA GLY A 111 1.54 4.09 -17.38
C GLY A 111 2.78 4.94 -17.69
N GLY A 112 2.75 5.56 -18.88
CA GLY A 112 3.78 6.46 -19.39
C GLY A 112 3.58 7.90 -18.93
N GLU A 113 4.21 8.88 -19.58
CA GLU A 113 4.20 10.29 -19.12
C GLU A 113 2.81 10.87 -18.83
N GLY A 114 1.79 10.46 -19.60
CA GLY A 114 0.38 10.87 -19.43
C GLY A 114 -0.38 10.23 -18.27
N GLY A 115 0.24 9.33 -17.50
CA GLY A 115 -0.41 8.58 -16.43
C GLY A 115 -0.95 7.23 -16.90
N GLY A 116 -1.48 6.45 -15.97
CA GLY A 116 -2.11 5.16 -16.21
C GLY A 116 -3.28 4.95 -15.26
N ASP A 117 -4.19 4.06 -15.64
CA ASP A 117 -5.23 3.59 -14.74
C ASP A 117 -4.63 2.53 -13.81
N VAL A 118 -4.62 2.81 -12.51
CA VAL A 118 -3.87 2.05 -11.52
C VAL A 118 -4.66 1.86 -10.24
N VAL A 119 -4.41 0.73 -9.59
CA VAL A 119 -4.95 0.41 -8.27
C VAL A 119 -3.84 0.48 -7.24
N LEU A 120 -4.10 1.20 -6.14
CA LEU A 120 -3.19 1.32 -5.00
C LEU A 120 -3.61 0.35 -3.90
N TRP A 121 -2.73 -0.56 -3.53
CA TRP A 121 -2.96 -1.52 -2.45
C TRP A 121 -2.08 -1.17 -1.26
N HIS A 122 -2.68 -0.70 -0.17
CA HIS A 122 -1.96 -0.33 1.05
C HIS A 122 -2.21 -1.37 2.15
N ALA A 123 -1.18 -2.15 2.49
CA ALA A 123 -1.21 -3.06 3.62
C ALA A 123 -0.66 -2.37 4.88
N PHE A 124 -1.48 -2.35 5.92
CA PHE A 124 -1.18 -1.76 7.22
C PHE A 124 -1.87 -2.56 8.34
N GLY A 125 -1.33 -2.46 9.55
CA GLY A 125 -1.83 -3.21 10.70
C GLY A 125 -1.00 -2.93 11.95
N VAL A 126 -1.19 -3.76 12.97
CA VAL A 126 -0.43 -3.70 14.23
C VAL A 126 0.23 -5.04 14.50
N ALA A 127 1.39 -5.01 15.14
CA ALA A 127 1.96 -6.18 15.79
C ALA A 127 1.54 -6.12 17.26
N HIS A 128 0.49 -6.86 17.61
CA HIS A 128 -0.08 -6.79 18.95
C HIS A 128 0.73 -7.65 19.92
N VAL A 129 1.34 -6.98 20.92
CA VAL A 129 1.96 -7.63 22.08
C VAL A 129 1.01 -7.43 23.26
N PRO A 130 0.25 -8.47 23.67
CA PRO A 130 -0.81 -8.30 24.67
C PRO A 130 -0.31 -7.77 26.00
N ARG A 131 -1.14 -6.98 26.67
CA ARG A 131 -0.92 -6.46 28.02
C ARG A 131 -1.99 -6.99 28.98
N PRO A 132 -1.74 -7.03 30.30
CA PRO A 132 -2.76 -7.43 31.28
C PRO A 132 -4.09 -6.67 31.15
N GLU A 133 -4.04 -5.39 30.77
CA GLU A 133 -5.22 -4.53 30.56
C GLU A 133 -6.06 -4.93 29.34
N ASP A 134 -5.57 -5.82 28.48
CA ASP A 134 -6.31 -6.35 27.34
C ASP A 134 -7.25 -7.52 27.76
N PHE A 135 -7.19 -7.94 29.03
CA PHE A 135 -8.01 -9.02 29.59
C PHE A 135 -8.99 -8.50 30.66
N PRO A 136 -10.24 -9.03 30.73
CA PRO A 136 -10.85 -10.07 29.88
C PRO A 136 -11.42 -9.52 28.57
N CYS A 137 -11.46 -8.20 28.43
CA CYS A 137 -11.96 -7.50 27.26
C CYS A 137 -10.92 -6.45 26.85
N MET A 138 -10.45 -6.56 25.62
CA MET A 138 -9.42 -5.66 25.09
C MET A 138 -10.01 -4.27 24.84
N ASN A 139 -9.28 -3.24 25.28
CA ASN A 139 -9.61 -1.86 24.92
C ASN A 139 -9.39 -1.62 23.41
N VAL A 140 -10.05 -0.59 22.86
CA VAL A 140 -9.89 -0.25 21.45
C VAL A 140 -8.47 0.22 21.15
N GLU A 141 -7.79 -0.45 20.22
CA GLU A 141 -6.57 0.03 19.59
C GLU A 141 -6.89 0.57 18.18
N HIS A 142 -6.31 1.71 17.83
CA HIS A 142 -6.53 2.35 16.53
C HIS A 142 -5.30 2.23 15.62
N VAL A 143 -5.53 1.75 14.41
CA VAL A 143 -4.55 1.75 13.31
C VAL A 143 -5.20 2.31 12.05
N GLY A 144 -4.41 2.97 11.22
CA GLY A 144 -4.90 3.48 9.95
C GLY A 144 -3.89 4.35 9.24
N PHE A 145 -4.37 5.03 8.22
CA PHE A 145 -3.60 5.93 7.38
C PHE A 145 -4.44 7.18 7.05
N SER A 146 -3.80 8.16 6.42
CA SER A 146 -4.50 9.33 5.88
C SER A 146 -4.19 9.45 4.41
N PHE A 147 -5.19 9.85 3.63
CA PHE A 147 -5.03 10.26 2.25
C PHE A 147 -5.37 11.75 2.15
N LYS A 148 -4.35 12.59 2.03
CA LYS A 148 -4.50 14.05 2.14
C LYS A 148 -4.27 14.72 0.79
N PRO A 149 -4.99 15.81 0.47
CA PRO A 149 -4.70 16.60 -0.73
C PRO A 149 -3.27 17.14 -0.68
N ASP A 150 -2.58 17.13 -1.81
CA ASP A 150 -1.19 17.59 -1.96
C ASP A 150 -1.06 18.38 -3.27
N GLY A 151 -1.28 19.69 -3.19
CA GLY A 151 -1.41 20.55 -4.38
C GLY A 151 -2.70 20.31 -5.16
N PHE A 152 -3.74 19.75 -4.54
CA PHE A 152 -5.03 19.49 -5.20
C PHE A 152 -5.92 20.75 -5.30
N PHE A 153 -6.03 21.50 -4.20
CA PHE A 153 -6.87 22.70 -4.11
C PHE A 153 -6.10 23.99 -4.41
N LYS A 154 -6.83 25.06 -4.71
CA LYS A 154 -6.26 26.39 -5.04
C LYS A 154 -6.29 27.37 -3.86
N GLY A 155 -7.02 27.04 -2.79
CA GLY A 155 -7.40 27.96 -1.70
C GLY A 155 -8.90 27.90 -1.46
#